data_AF-A0A969JPE9-F1
#
_entry.id   AF-A0A969JPE9-F1
#
_cell.length_a   1.000
_cell.length_b   1.000
_cell.length_c   1.000
_cell.angle_alpha   90.00
_cell.angle_beta   90.00
_cell.angle_gamma   90.00
#
_symmetry.space_group_name_H-M   'P 1'
#
loop_
_entity.id
_entity.type
_entity.pdbx_description
1 polymer ?
#
loop_
_entity_poly.entity_id
_entity_poly.type
_entity_poly.pdbx_seq_one_letter_code
_entity_poly.pdbx_strand_id
1 'polypeptide(L)'
;MDALDGTMARLRGESSQWGAFVDSTVDRYSELFVFGALIFYFGSQGDVVGAILAFLAASGSVLVSYVRARAQSLGFDIKVGLLSRFERYLILIPSLVFNLPIYGMALIALGAHFTALQRIFALRAEIHRK
;
A
#
# COMPACT_ATOMS: atom_id res chain seq x y z
N MET A 1 -7.99 -3.47 16.60
CA MET A 1 -7.11 -3.79 17.74
C MET A 1 -5.79 -3.02 17.64
N ASP A 2 -5.21 -2.77 16.46
CA ASP A 2 -3.94 -2.00 16.30
C ASP A 2 -4.00 -0.50 16.67
N ALA A 3 -5.14 0.16 16.48
CA ALA A 3 -5.22 1.61 16.67
C ALA A 3 -5.10 2.05 18.14
N LEU A 4 -5.47 1.19 19.09
CA LEU A 4 -5.41 1.48 20.53
C LEU A 4 -4.07 1.10 21.15
N ASP A 5 -3.42 0.04 20.66
CA ASP A 5 -2.11 -0.38 21.17
C ASP A 5 -1.00 0.58 20.70
N GLY A 6 -1.10 1.07 19.45
CA GLY A 6 -0.17 2.06 18.91
C GLY A 6 -0.27 3.45 19.57
N THR A 7 -1.41 3.83 20.15
CA THR A 7 -1.52 5.05 20.98
C THR A 7 -1.00 4.82 22.39
N MET A 8 -1.24 3.65 22.99
CA MET A 8 -0.73 3.30 24.31
C MET A 8 0.81 3.21 24.35
N ALA A 9 1.45 2.63 23.34
CA ALA A 9 2.91 2.54 23.22
C ALA A 9 3.59 3.91 23.03
N ARG A 10 2.94 4.84 22.32
CA ARG A 10 3.40 6.22 22.17
C ARG A 10 3.32 7.01 23.49
N LEU A 11 2.26 6.78 24.27
CA LEU A 11 2.09 7.41 25.59
C LEU A 11 3.06 6.86 26.65
N ARG A 12 3.59 5.65 26.45
CA ARG A 12 4.61 5.02 27.33
C ARG A 12 6.06 5.36 26.95
N GLY A 13 6.30 6.10 25.88
CA GLY A 13 7.66 6.41 25.40
C GLY A 13 8.40 5.21 24.79
N GLU A 14 7.69 4.11 24.48
CA GLU A 14 8.26 2.85 24.00
C GLU A 14 8.27 2.74 22.46
N SER A 15 7.86 3.78 21.73
CA SER A 15 7.94 3.78 20.26
C SER A 15 9.39 3.96 19.80
N SER A 16 10.16 2.88 19.76
CA SER A 16 11.52 2.89 19.20
C SER A 16 11.47 3.08 17.68
N GLN A 17 12.44 3.82 17.13
CA GLN A 17 12.60 3.96 15.68
C GLN A 17 12.72 2.59 14.98
N TRP A 18 13.35 1.63 15.66
CA TRP A 18 13.42 0.23 15.22
C TRP A 18 12.05 -0.42 15.11
N GLY A 19 11.20 -0.30 16.13
CA GLY A 19 9.84 -0.85 16.13
C GLY A 19 9.00 -0.29 14.98
N ALA A 20 9.02 1.03 14.77
CA ALA A 20 8.33 1.66 13.65
C ALA A 20 8.85 1.17 12.28
N PHE A 21 10.17 0.96 12.15
CA PHE A 21 10.75 0.39 10.94
C PHE A 21 10.27 -1.04 10.70
N VAL A 22 10.32 -1.91 11.72
CA VAL A 22 9.91 -3.32 11.61
C VAL A 22 8.43 -3.45 11.29
N ASP A 23 7.56 -2.76 12.04
CA ASP A 23 6.10 -2.75 11.83
C ASP A 23 5.76 -2.40 10.39
N SER A 24 6.33 -1.28 9.93
CA SER A 24 6.14 -0.83 8.58
C SER A 24 6.69 -1.85 7.56
N THR A 25 7.82 -2.51 7.82
CA THR A 25 8.39 -3.51 6.88
C THR A 25 7.54 -4.78 6.82
N VAL A 26 7.12 -5.32 7.96
CA VAL A 26 6.25 -6.50 8.06
C VAL A 26 4.91 -6.24 7.39
N ASP A 27 4.40 -5.02 7.50
CA ASP A 27 3.20 -4.58 6.81
C ASP A 27 3.28 -4.72 5.28
N ARG A 28 4.45 -4.40 4.70
CA ARG A 28 4.69 -4.55 3.26
C ARG A 28 4.80 -6.02 2.87
N TYR A 29 5.50 -6.83 3.65
CA TYR A 29 5.56 -8.27 3.42
C TYR A 29 4.17 -8.90 3.47
N SER A 30 3.36 -8.53 4.45
CA SER A 30 2.00 -9.04 4.62
C SER A 30 1.13 -8.73 3.39
N GLU A 31 1.20 -7.50 2.88
CA GLU A 31 0.46 -7.11 1.67
C GLU A 31 0.97 -7.84 0.42
N LEU A 32 2.29 -8.02 0.28
CA LEU A 32 2.87 -8.79 -0.81
C LEU A 32 2.52 -10.28 -0.77
N PHE A 33 2.45 -10.89 0.41
CA PHE A 33 2.00 -12.28 0.54
C PHE A 33 0.55 -12.45 0.12
N VAL A 34 -0.34 -11.50 0.49
CA VAL A 34 -1.74 -11.53 0.08
C VAL A 34 -1.86 -11.45 -1.44
N PHE A 35 -1.22 -10.48 -2.09
CA PHE A 35 -1.29 -10.39 -3.56
C PHE A 35 -0.53 -11.54 -4.24
N GLY A 36 0.57 -12.03 -3.68
CA GLY A 36 1.30 -13.20 -4.17
C GLY A 36 0.44 -14.46 -4.18
N ALA A 37 -0.35 -14.68 -3.13
CA ALA A 37 -1.33 -15.76 -3.07
C ALA A 37 -2.42 -15.61 -4.13
N LEU A 38 -2.90 -14.38 -4.38
CA LEU A 38 -3.87 -14.10 -5.45
C LEU A 38 -3.29 -14.36 -6.85
N ILE A 39 -2.05 -13.93 -7.10
CA ILE A 39 -1.33 -14.22 -8.36
C ILE A 39 -1.25 -15.74 -8.57
N PHE A 40 -0.84 -16.48 -7.54
CA PHE A 40 -0.74 -17.95 -7.61
C PHE A 40 -2.11 -18.59 -7.84
N TYR A 41 -3.14 -18.16 -7.11
CA TYR A 41 -4.51 -18.67 -7.25
C TYR A 41 -5.04 -18.48 -8.68
N PHE A 42 -5.08 -17.25 -9.19
CA PHE A 42 -5.58 -16.98 -10.54
C PHE A 42 -4.71 -17.64 -11.62
N GLY A 43 -3.39 -17.63 -11.44
CA GLY A 43 -2.46 -18.30 -12.35
C GLY A 43 -2.71 -19.81 -12.43
N SER A 44 -2.95 -20.48 -11.30
CA SER A 44 -3.24 -21.92 -11.26
C SER A 44 -4.55 -22.31 -11.95
N GLN A 45 -5.49 -21.36 -12.07
CA GLN A 45 -6.76 -21.54 -12.77
C GLN A 45 -6.68 -21.15 -14.26
N GLY A 46 -5.51 -20.71 -14.74
CA GLY A 46 -5.32 -20.20 -16.09
C GLY A 46 -5.93 -18.80 -16.32
N ASP A 47 -6.38 -18.11 -15.25
CA ASP A 47 -6.89 -16.75 -15.33
C ASP A 47 -5.73 -15.74 -15.35
N VAL A 48 -5.21 -15.52 -16.56
CA VAL A 48 -4.11 -14.58 -16.80
C VAL A 48 -4.50 -13.15 -16.42
N VAL A 49 -5.76 -12.76 -16.62
CA VAL A 49 -6.23 -11.40 -16.32
C VAL A 49 -6.22 -11.17 -14.81
N GLY A 50 -6.77 -12.10 -14.03
CA GLY A 50 -6.75 -12.04 -12.58
C GLY A 50 -5.34 -11.98 -12.00
N ALA A 51 -4.42 -12.80 -12.54
CA ALA A 51 -3.02 -12.81 -12.12
C ALA A 51 -2.31 -11.47 -12.43
N ILE A 52 -2.51 -10.91 -13.62
CA ILE A 52 -1.95 -9.59 -13.99
C ILE A 52 -2.52 -8.48 -13.11
N LEU A 53 -3.82 -8.48 -12.83
CA LEU A 53 -4.44 -7.49 -11.96
C LEU A 53 -3.91 -7.57 -10.52
N ALA A 54 -3.74 -8.79 -9.99
CA ALA A 54 -3.12 -8.99 -8.68
C ALA A 54 -1.67 -8.46 -8.64
N PHE A 55 -0.89 -8.70 -9.70
CA PHE A 55 0.46 -8.16 -9.84
C PHE A 55 0.47 -6.62 -9.89
N LEU A 56 -0.41 -6.00 -10.68
CA LEU A 56 -0.52 -4.54 -10.77
C LEU A 56 -1.00 -3.93 -9.44
N ALA A 57 -1.91 -4.59 -8.72
CA ALA A 57 -2.31 -4.15 -7.39
C ALA A 57 -1.13 -4.20 -6.39
N ALA A 58 -0.34 -5.27 -6.42
CA ALA A 58 0.86 -5.41 -5.60
C ALA A 58 1.93 -4.35 -5.91
N SER A 59 2.28 -4.18 -7.19
CA SER A 59 3.30 -3.22 -7.62
C SER A 59 2.88 -1.78 -7.30
N GLY A 60 1.62 -1.43 -7.55
CA GLY A 60 1.06 -0.14 -7.19
C GLY A 60 1.14 0.13 -5.69
N SER A 61 0.81 -0.87 -4.86
CA SER A 61 0.92 -0.73 -3.40
C SER A 61 2.35 -0.46 -2.92
N VAL A 62 3.31 -1.21 -3.47
CA VAL A 62 4.74 -1.01 -3.16
C VAL A 62 5.19 0.38 -3.60
N LEU A 63 4.81 0.83 -4.80
CA LEU A 63 5.16 2.16 -5.31
C LEU A 63 4.61 3.28 -4.44
N VAL A 64 3.36 3.20 -3.98
CA VAL A 64 2.78 4.19 -3.06
C VAL A 64 3.64 4.33 -1.81
N SER A 65 4.07 3.21 -1.22
CA SER A 65 4.91 3.19 -0.02
C SER A 65 6.33 3.69 -0.29
N TYR A 66 6.94 3.23 -1.38
CA TYR A 66 8.31 3.57 -1.76
C TYR A 66 8.47 5.05 -2.08
N VAL A 67 7.58 5.64 -2.88
CA VAL A 67 7.65 7.07 -3.24
C VAL A 67 7.62 7.94 -1.99
N ARG A 68 6.77 7.61 -1.01
CA ARG A 68 6.70 8.35 0.26
C ARG A 68 7.99 8.21 1.07
N ALA A 69 8.48 6.97 1.25
CA ALA A 69 9.71 6.72 2.00
C ALA A 69 10.92 7.41 1.33
N ARG A 70 10.98 7.39 -0.01
CA ARG A 70 12.05 8.05 -0.77
C ARG A 70 11.98 9.56 -0.64
N ALA A 71 10.79 10.16 -0.73
CA ALA A 71 10.60 11.58 -0.48
C ALA A 71 11.09 11.98 0.93
N GLN A 72 10.73 11.20 1.95
CA GLN A 72 11.16 11.42 3.34
C GLN A 72 12.68 11.35 3.48
N SER A 73 13.34 10.42 2.79
CA SER A 73 14.82 10.33 2.77
C SER A 73 15.50 11.55 2.14
N LEU A 74 14.78 12.32 1.31
CA LEU A 74 15.23 13.58 0.71
C LEU A 74 14.84 14.81 1.54
N GLY A 75 14.23 14.64 2.72
CA GLY A 75 13.78 15.71 3.58
C GLY A 75 12.41 16.33 3.20
N PHE A 76 11.60 15.61 2.41
CA PHE A 76 10.24 16.02 2.02
C PHE A 76 9.19 15.09 2.63
N ASP A 77 8.15 15.63 3.25
CA ASP A 77 7.05 14.82 3.81
C ASP A 77 5.77 14.97 2.96
N ILE A 78 5.61 14.06 2.00
CA ILE A 78 4.48 14.07 1.07
C ILE A 78 3.28 13.35 1.69
N LYS A 79 2.33 14.13 2.21
CA LYS A 79 1.10 13.63 2.85
C LYS A 79 -0.05 13.36 1.88
N VAL A 80 0.05 13.79 0.63
CA VAL A 80 -1.01 13.59 -0.37
C VAL A 80 -1.12 12.14 -0.84
N GLY A 81 -2.29 11.80 -1.36
CA GLY A 81 -2.58 10.50 -1.97
C GLY A 81 -3.95 9.98 -1.58
N LEU A 82 -4.71 9.48 -2.56
CA LEU A 82 -6.10 9.06 -2.36
C LEU A 82 -6.23 7.64 -1.77
N LEU A 83 -5.32 6.74 -2.13
CA LEU A 83 -5.41 5.33 -1.77
C LEU A 83 -4.29 4.94 -0.79
N SER A 84 -4.52 5.19 0.49
CA SER A 84 -3.67 4.66 1.56
C SER A 84 -3.85 3.15 1.71
N ARG A 85 -3.04 2.56 2.59
CA ARG A 85 -3.09 1.13 2.88
C ARG A 85 -4.44 0.71 3.46
N PHE A 86 -5.03 1.55 4.30
CA PHE A 86 -6.33 1.26 4.90
C PHE A 86 -7.44 1.19 3.84
N GLU A 87 -7.52 2.15 2.91
CA GLU A 87 -8.53 2.09 1.84
C GLU A 87 -8.32 0.87 0.93
N ARG A 88 -7.07 0.45 0.68
CA ARG A 88 -6.81 -0.78 -0.10
C ARG A 88 -7.38 -2.02 0.58
N TYR A 89 -7.24 -2.17 1.89
CA TYR A 89 -7.85 -3.29 2.62
C TYR A 89 -9.37 -3.19 2.64
N LEU A 90 -9.93 -1.98 2.75
CA LEU A 90 -11.38 -1.77 2.64
C LEU A 90 -11.95 -2.13 1.27
N ILE A 91 -11.14 -2.11 0.22
CA ILE A 91 -11.55 -2.56 -1.12
C ILE A 91 -11.34 -4.08 -1.26
N LEU A 92 -10.18 -4.58 -0.84
CA LEU A 92 -9.78 -5.98 -1.06
C LEU A 92 -10.61 -6.96 -0.23
N ILE A 93 -10.85 -6.67 1.05
CA ILE A 93 -11.54 -7.60 1.93
C ILE A 93 -13.00 -7.83 1.48
N PRO A 94 -13.82 -6.79 1.24
CA PRO A 94 -15.17 -7.00 0.72
C PRO A 94 -15.18 -7.63 -0.67
N SER A 95 -14.25 -7.26 -1.55
CA SER A 95 -14.20 -7.86 -2.89
C SER A 95 -13.96 -9.37 -2.83
N LEU A 96 -13.16 -9.85 -1.87
CA LEU A 96 -12.97 -11.29 -1.64
C LEU A 96 -14.23 -11.93 -1.03
N VAL A 97 -14.83 -11.30 -0.03
CA VAL A 97 -16.03 -11.82 0.65
C VAL A 97 -17.23 -11.96 -0.29
N PHE A 98 -17.43 -11.00 -1.20
CA PHE A 98 -18.53 -11.01 -2.17
C PHE A 98 -18.19 -11.72 -3.48
N ASN A 99 -17.04 -12.40 -3.56
CA ASN A 99 -16.57 -13.08 -4.78
C ASN A 99 -16.46 -12.16 -6.01
N LEU A 100 -16.00 -10.93 -5.78
CA LEU A 100 -15.69 -9.90 -6.78
C LEU A 100 -14.19 -9.51 -6.81
N PRO A 101 -13.23 -10.44 -6.63
CA PRO A 101 -11.81 -10.10 -6.47
C PRO A 101 -11.24 -9.34 -7.66
N ILE A 102 -11.66 -9.66 -8.89
CA ILE A 102 -11.20 -9.00 -10.12
C ILE A 102 -11.48 -7.49 -10.08
N TYR A 103 -12.69 -7.09 -9.68
CA TYR A 103 -13.07 -5.67 -9.59
C TYR A 103 -12.30 -4.96 -8.48
N GLY A 104 -12.13 -5.60 -7.31
CA GLY A 104 -11.36 -5.04 -6.21
C GLY A 104 -9.89 -4.84 -6.57
N MET A 105 -9.27 -5.85 -7.19
CA MET A 105 -7.88 -5.76 -7.65
C MET A 105 -7.71 -4.70 -8.74
N ALA A 106 -8.63 -4.60 -9.70
CA ALA A 106 -8.59 -3.56 -10.73
C ALA A 106 -8.67 -2.14 -10.12
N LEU A 107 -9.58 -1.93 -9.16
CA LEU A 107 -9.70 -0.65 -8.47
C LEU A 107 -8.43 -0.30 -7.69
N ILE A 108 -7.84 -1.28 -6.99
CA ILE A 108 -6.58 -1.08 -6.26
C ILE A 108 -5.43 -0.81 -7.22
N ALA A 109 -5.30 -1.58 -8.30
CA ALA A 109 -4.25 -1.41 -9.30
C ALA A 109 -4.25 0.01 -9.88
N LEU A 110 -5.41 0.49 -10.33
CA LEU A 110 -5.54 1.83 -10.88
C LEU A 110 -5.33 2.91 -9.80
N GLY A 111 -6.02 2.79 -8.67
CA GLY A 111 -5.98 3.81 -7.61
C GLY A 111 -4.61 3.92 -6.95
N ALA A 112 -3.89 2.81 -6.75
CA ALA A 112 -2.55 2.82 -6.17
C ALA A 112 -1.51 3.43 -7.12
N HIS A 113 -1.53 3.07 -8.42
CA HIS A 113 -0.64 3.70 -9.40
C HIS A 113 -0.93 5.19 -9.56
N PHE A 114 -2.21 5.56 -9.62
CA PHE A 114 -2.60 6.97 -9.63
C PHE A 114 -2.10 7.71 -8.38
N THR A 115 -2.26 7.12 -7.20
CA THR A 115 -1.75 7.67 -5.94
C THR A 115 -0.23 7.81 -5.93
N ALA A 116 0.51 6.83 -6.47
CA ALA A 116 1.95 6.91 -6.59
C ALA A 116 2.37 8.08 -7.50
N LEU A 117 1.70 8.25 -8.65
CA LEU A 117 1.92 9.38 -9.56
C LEU A 117 1.58 10.72 -8.88
N GLN A 118 0.47 10.81 -8.15
CA GLN A 118 0.12 12.00 -7.38
C GLN A 118 1.25 12.41 -6.42
N ARG A 119 1.83 11.44 -5.70
CA ARG A 119 2.96 11.70 -4.79
C ARG A 119 4.21 12.15 -5.52
N ILE A 120 4.52 11.57 -6.68
CA ILE A 120 5.65 11.98 -7.53
C ILE A 120 5.48 13.43 -7.99
N PHE A 121 4.30 13.79 -8.50
CA PHE A 121 4.03 15.15 -8.96
C PHE A 121 4.02 16.16 -7.82
N ALA A 122 3.47 15.80 -6.66
CA ALA A 122 3.50 16.64 -5.46
C ALA A 122 4.94 16.90 -4.99
N LEU A 123 5.78 15.86 -4.95
CA LEU A 123 7.20 16.01 -4.63
C LEU A 123 7.91 16.93 -5.62
N ARG A 124 7.67 16.76 -6.92
CA ARG A 124 8.26 17.62 -7.95
C ARG A 124 7.89 19.08 -7.71
N ALA A 125 6.62 19.38 -7.46
CA ALA A 125 6.15 20.74 -7.20
C ALA A 125 6.80 21.33 -5.92
N GLU A 126 6.96 20.52 -4.87
CA GLU A 126 7.56 20.97 -3.62
C GLU A 126 9.07 21.25 -3.75
N ILE A 127 9.78 20.43 -4.54
CA ILE A 127 11.20 20.67 -4.86
C ILE A 127 11.40 22.00 -5.59
N HIS A 128 10.54 22.36 -6.56
CA HIS A 128 10.70 23.59 -7.34
C HIS A 128 10.24 24.86 -6.59
N ARG A 129 9.61 24.70 -5.42
CA ARG A 129 9.18 25.81 -4.57
C ARG A 129 10.25 26.20 -3.53
N LYS A 130 11.20 25.29 -3.23
CA LYS A 130 12.38 25.58 -2.40
C LYS A 130 13.52 26.10 -3.27
#